data_AF-A0A165D3A9-F1
#
_entry.id   AF-A0A165D3A9-F1
#
_cell.length_a   1.000
_cell.length_b   1.000
_cell.length_c   1.000
_cell.angle_alpha   90.00
_cell.angle_beta   90.00
_cell.angle_gamma   90.00
#
_symmetry.space_group_name_H-M   'P 1'
#
loop_
_entity.id
_entity.type
_entity.pdbx_description
1 polymer ?
#
loop_
_entity_poly.entity_id
_entity_poly.type
_entity_poly.pdbx_seq_one_letter_code
_entity_poly.pdbx_strand_id
1 'polypeptide(L)'
;MSSSLLVLYESLFPLHVAQFFVRYATKKEYVGEQRYEIMRHPNVGRRLQHANGFLQAHDTIEQSFAACQHAMEVLMKISPNLYAEASKEEDLCVWTRKETDFAKTLRISERKTLEARVRGLFPRELRIPTDTQSRDG
;
A
#
# COMPACT_ATOMS: atom_id res chain seq x y z
N MET A 1 -48.21 -18.68 -6.23
CA MET A 1 -49.14 -17.94 -7.11
C MET A 1 -49.08 -16.49 -6.70
N SER A 2 -48.62 -15.63 -7.62
CA SER A 2 -48.81 -14.16 -7.74
C SER A 2 -48.57 -13.29 -6.49
N SER A 3 -47.51 -12.48 -6.38
CA SER A 3 -47.15 -11.31 -7.21
C SER A 3 -48.30 -10.33 -7.43
N SER A 4 -48.26 -9.17 -6.77
CA SER A 4 -48.95 -7.97 -7.27
C SER A 4 -48.54 -6.71 -6.49
N LEU A 5 -47.86 -5.82 -7.21
CA LEU A 5 -48.02 -4.36 -7.15
C LEU A 5 -47.36 -3.66 -5.93
N LEU A 6 -46.14 -3.12 -6.01
CA LEU A 6 -45.78 -1.93 -6.81
C LEU A 6 -46.98 -1.09 -7.19
N VAL A 7 -47.05 0.14 -6.65
CA VAL A 7 -47.45 1.40 -7.29
C VAL A 7 -48.08 2.31 -6.23
N LEU A 8 -47.80 3.61 -6.37
CA LEU A 8 -48.29 4.77 -5.61
C LEU A 8 -47.47 5.05 -4.35
N TYR A 9 -46.89 6.22 -4.11
CA TYR A 9 -47.00 7.53 -4.74
C TYR A 9 -45.83 8.32 -4.12
N GLU A 10 -44.86 8.78 -4.88
CA GLU A 10 -44.77 10.20 -5.22
C GLU A 10 -45.49 11.13 -4.23
N SER A 11 -44.75 11.94 -3.49
CA SER A 11 -44.98 13.39 -3.36
C SER A 11 -44.37 13.92 -2.07
N LEU A 12 -43.21 14.56 -2.20
CA LEU A 12 -42.98 15.90 -1.66
C LEU A 12 -41.71 16.46 -2.31
N PHE A 13 -41.96 16.96 -3.53
CA PHE A 13 -41.26 17.98 -4.31
C PHE A 13 -40.62 19.12 -3.47
N PRO A 14 -40.00 20.16 -4.09
CA PRO A 14 -38.93 20.23 -5.08
C PRO A 14 -37.96 21.41 -4.75
N LEU A 15 -37.03 21.75 -5.65
CA LEU A 15 -36.53 23.10 -6.03
C LEU A 15 -35.05 23.01 -6.44
N HIS A 16 -34.74 22.63 -7.69
CA HIS A 16 -34.58 23.52 -8.85
C HIS A 16 -33.37 24.47 -8.76
N VAL A 17 -32.19 23.98 -9.16
CA VAL A 17 -31.18 24.74 -9.95
C VAL A 17 -30.56 23.71 -10.90
N ALA A 18 -31.19 23.39 -12.03
CA ALA A 18 -31.11 24.13 -13.30
C ALA A 18 -29.66 24.38 -13.78
N GLN A 19 -29.33 23.69 -14.88
CA GLN A 19 -28.38 24.09 -15.94
C GLN A 19 -26.89 23.90 -15.57
N PHE A 20 -26.12 23.03 -16.23
CA PHE A 20 -25.83 23.10 -17.67
C PHE A 20 -25.79 21.73 -18.37
N PHE A 21 -26.66 21.61 -19.37
CA PHE A 21 -26.62 20.73 -20.55
C PHE A 21 -25.21 20.30 -20.97
N VAL A 22 -24.94 18.99 -21.07
CA VAL A 22 -25.14 18.19 -22.31
C VAL A 22 -24.85 19.03 -23.57
N ARG A 23 -23.61 18.95 -24.07
CA ARG A 23 -23.30 19.30 -25.47
C ARG A 23 -22.99 18.04 -26.26
N TYR A 24 -24.05 17.56 -26.91
CA TYR A 24 -24.08 16.93 -28.24
C TYR A 24 -23.15 15.75 -28.53
N ALA A 25 -23.64 14.55 -28.23
CA ALA A 25 -23.44 13.41 -29.10
C ALA A 25 -24.40 13.51 -30.30
N THR A 26 -23.95 14.07 -31.43
CA THR A 26 -24.61 13.90 -32.73
C THR A 26 -23.56 13.73 -33.84
N LYS A 27 -23.43 12.47 -34.29
CA LYS A 27 -22.89 11.95 -35.56
C LYS A 27 -22.18 12.92 -36.52
N LYS A 28 -20.92 12.61 -36.85
CA LYS A 28 -20.43 12.53 -38.24
C LYS A 28 -19.48 11.35 -38.40
N GLU A 29 -19.81 10.51 -39.38
CA GLU A 29 -19.04 9.38 -39.89
C GLU A 29 -17.75 9.82 -40.61
N TYR A 30 -16.73 8.96 -40.54
CA TYR A 30 -15.50 8.86 -41.35
C TYR A 30 -14.54 10.06 -41.40
N VAL A 31 -13.34 9.91 -40.81
CA VAL A 31 -12.01 9.92 -41.48
C VAL A 31 -10.94 9.50 -40.44
N GLY A 32 -10.23 8.40 -40.70
CA GLY A 32 -8.88 8.14 -40.19
C GLY A 32 -8.76 7.59 -38.75
N GLU A 33 -9.05 6.30 -38.55
CA GLU A 33 -8.68 5.57 -37.33
C GLU A 33 -7.14 5.35 -37.24
N GLN A 34 -6.33 6.39 -37.05
CA GLN A 34 -4.95 6.20 -36.58
C GLN A 34 -4.89 5.96 -35.06
N ARG A 35 -5.94 6.36 -34.33
CA ARG A 35 -5.99 6.25 -32.86
C ARG A 35 -6.27 4.84 -32.35
N TYR A 36 -6.84 3.96 -33.18
CA TYR A 36 -7.16 2.58 -32.80
C TYR A 36 -6.11 1.55 -33.30
N GLU A 37 -5.22 1.93 -34.21
CA GLU A 37 -4.11 1.05 -34.64
C GLU A 37 -3.08 0.82 -33.53
N ILE A 38 -2.89 1.80 -32.65
CA ILE A 38 -1.95 1.69 -31.51
C ILE A 38 -2.38 0.58 -30.54
N MET A 39 -3.70 0.32 -30.42
CA MET A 39 -4.24 -0.75 -29.55
C MET A 39 -4.18 -2.15 -30.17
N ARG A 40 -3.86 -2.30 -31.46
CA ARG A 40 -3.77 -3.59 -32.16
C ARG A 40 -2.34 -4.03 -32.50
N HIS A 41 -1.31 -3.40 -31.94
CA HIS A 41 0.06 -3.87 -32.15
C HIS A 41 0.41 -5.03 -31.18
N PRO A 42 0.58 -6.28 -31.66
CA PRO A 42 0.90 -7.45 -30.81
C PRO A 42 2.32 -7.42 -30.20
N ASN A 43 3.06 -6.34 -30.43
CA ASN A 43 4.47 -6.20 -30.04
C ASN A 43 4.68 -5.26 -28.85
N VAL A 44 3.66 -4.51 -28.41
CA VAL A 44 3.77 -3.64 -27.22
C VAL A 44 3.69 -4.47 -25.93
N GLY A 45 2.85 -5.52 -25.91
CA GLY A 45 2.72 -6.42 -24.77
C GLY A 45 3.96 -7.29 -24.50
N ARG A 46 4.74 -7.64 -25.53
CA ARG A 46 5.94 -8.50 -25.38
C ARG A 46 7.15 -7.76 -24.81
N ARG A 47 7.32 -6.45 -25.06
CA ARG A 47 8.41 -5.67 -24.44
C ARG A 47 8.22 -5.44 -22.94
N LEU A 48 6.98 -5.44 -22.46
CA LEU A 48 6.67 -5.30 -21.03
C LEU A 48 6.95 -6.58 -20.22
N GLN A 49 6.99 -7.75 -20.87
CA GLN A 49 7.24 -9.03 -20.20
C GLN A 49 8.70 -9.25 -19.79
N HIS A 50 9.65 -8.45 -20.32
CA HIS A 50 11.06 -8.54 -19.95
C HIS A 50 11.47 -7.57 -18.83
N ALA A 51 10.59 -6.67 -18.40
CA ALA A 51 10.81 -5.80 -17.24
C ALA A 51 10.48 -6.53 -15.93
N ASN A 52 10.92 -7.79 -15.79
CA ASN A 52 10.66 -8.64 -14.63
C ASN A 52 11.56 -8.25 -13.44
N GLY A 53 11.39 -7.05 -12.90
CA GLY A 53 11.96 -6.69 -11.60
C GLY A 53 11.44 -7.58 -10.47
N PHE A 54 10.28 -8.22 -10.66
CA PHE A 54 9.66 -9.13 -9.70
C PHE A 54 10.45 -10.43 -9.47
N LEU A 55 11.11 -10.98 -10.51
CA LEU A 55 11.92 -12.19 -10.37
C LEU A 55 13.23 -11.88 -9.61
N GLN A 56 13.88 -10.75 -9.91
CA GLN A 56 15.05 -10.29 -9.14
C GLN A 56 14.72 -10.00 -7.67
N ALA A 57 13.51 -9.48 -7.39
CA ALA A 57 13.06 -9.27 -6.02
C ALA A 57 12.91 -10.59 -5.25
N HIS A 58 12.44 -11.66 -5.90
CA HIS A 58 12.32 -12.97 -5.25
C HIS A 58 13.69 -13.57 -4.92
N ASP A 59 14.63 -13.55 -5.88
CA ASP A 59 15.98 -14.08 -5.70
C ASP A 59 16.74 -13.32 -4.57
N THR A 60 16.54 -12.00 -4.48
CA THR A 60 17.16 -11.20 -3.41
C THR A 60 16.55 -11.49 -2.04
N ILE A 61 15.25 -11.78 -1.96
CA ILE A 61 14.60 -12.21 -0.71
C ILE A 61 15.19 -13.54 -0.25
N GLU A 62 15.27 -14.54 -1.13
CA GLU A 62 15.86 -15.84 -0.81
C GLU A 62 17.31 -15.72 -0.34
N GLN A 63 18.12 -14.91 -1.05
CA GLN A 63 19.50 -14.67 -0.68
C GLN A 63 19.62 -13.97 0.69
N SER A 64 18.77 -12.97 0.95
CA SER A 64 18.75 -12.27 2.24
C SER A 64 18.36 -13.21 3.39
N PHE A 65 17.42 -14.11 3.14
CA PHE A 65 16.98 -15.10 4.11
C PHE A 65 18.09 -16.11 4.41
N ALA A 66 18.76 -16.65 3.38
CA ALA A 66 19.88 -17.55 3.54
C ALA A 66 21.03 -16.91 4.33
N ALA A 67 21.34 -15.63 4.07
CA ALA A 67 22.33 -14.88 4.82
C ALA A 67 21.93 -14.71 6.30
N CYS A 68 20.65 -14.39 6.58
CA CYS A 68 20.12 -14.31 7.94
C CYS A 68 20.21 -15.65 8.69
N GLN A 69 19.88 -16.76 8.04
CA GLN A 69 19.99 -18.10 8.63
C GLN A 69 21.43 -18.42 9.02
N HIS A 70 22.38 -18.20 8.10
CA HIS A 70 23.79 -18.42 8.36
C HIS A 70 24.31 -17.54 9.52
N ALA A 71 23.92 -16.25 9.55
CA ALA A 71 24.28 -15.37 10.65
C ALA A 71 23.76 -15.87 12.01
N MET A 72 22.54 -16.40 12.04
CA MET A 72 21.95 -16.94 13.27
C MET A 72 22.62 -18.25 13.71
N GLU A 73 23.02 -19.12 12.78
CA GLU A 73 23.81 -20.31 13.07
C GLU A 73 25.18 -19.97 13.65
N VAL A 74 25.86 -18.96 13.09
CA VAL A 74 27.13 -18.46 13.62
C VAL A 74 26.94 -17.86 15.02
N LEU A 75 25.88 -17.09 15.23
CA LEU A 75 25.56 -16.51 16.54
C LEU A 75 25.35 -17.60 17.60
N MET A 76 24.67 -18.70 17.25
CA MET A 76 24.47 -19.85 18.14
C MET A 76 25.80 -20.48 18.60
N LYS A 77 26.79 -20.56 17.70
CA LYS A 77 28.12 -21.10 18.01
C LYS A 77 28.96 -20.18 18.89
N ILE A 78 28.85 -18.86 18.69
CA ILE A 78 29.65 -17.87 19.42
C ILE A 78 29.04 -17.57 20.80
N SER A 79 27.74 -17.31 20.86
CA SER A 79 27.07 -16.79 22.06
C SER A 79 25.62 -17.28 22.15
N PRO A 80 25.36 -18.37 22.90
CA PRO A 80 24.01 -18.93 23.02
C PRO A 80 23.04 -17.94 23.70
N ASN A 81 23.53 -17.06 24.57
CA ASN A 81 22.70 -16.04 25.22
C ASN A 81 22.15 -15.00 24.24
N LEU A 82 22.96 -14.54 23.28
CA LEU A 82 22.53 -13.58 22.26
C LEU A 82 21.61 -14.24 21.23
N TYR A 83 21.88 -15.51 20.87
CA TYR A 83 20.97 -16.31 20.06
C TYR A 83 19.59 -16.43 20.72
N ALA A 84 19.56 -16.74 22.01
CA ALA A 84 18.30 -16.84 22.77
C ALA A 84 17.56 -15.51 22.87
N GLU A 85 18.26 -14.37 22.83
CA GLU A 85 17.63 -13.05 22.79
C GLU A 85 17.10 -12.69 21.39
N ALA A 86 17.90 -12.93 20.35
CA ALA A 86 17.53 -12.66 18.97
C ALA A 86 16.39 -13.56 18.46
N SER A 87 16.25 -14.76 19.04
CA SER A 87 15.19 -15.71 18.69
C SER A 87 13.89 -15.48 19.45
N LYS A 88 13.80 -14.45 20.30
CA LYS A 88 12.55 -14.12 21.00
C LYS A 88 11.52 -13.65 19.99
N GLU A 89 10.39 -14.33 19.94
CA GLU A 89 9.21 -13.85 19.24
C GLU A 89 8.63 -12.66 20.01
N GLU A 90 8.70 -11.48 19.42
CA GLU A 90 8.13 -10.27 20.03
C GLU A 90 6.69 -10.10 19.55
N ASP A 91 5.74 -10.21 20.49
CA ASP A 91 4.35 -9.85 20.24
C ASP A 91 4.22 -8.36 19.95
N LEU A 92 4.06 -8.03 18.67
CA LEU A 92 4.03 -6.65 18.17
C LEU A 92 2.86 -5.82 18.75
N CYS A 93 1.82 -6.47 19.28
CA CYS A 93 0.68 -5.80 19.88
C CYS A 93 0.87 -5.47 21.37
N VAL A 94 1.84 -6.09 22.07
CA VAL A 94 2.01 -5.95 23.52
C VAL A 94 3.18 -5.04 23.86
N TRP A 95 2.96 -4.11 24.80
CA TRP A 95 4.03 -3.24 25.26
C TRP A 95 4.89 -3.94 26.30
N THR A 96 6.21 -3.93 26.08
CA THR A 96 7.13 -4.43 27.10
C THR A 96 7.22 -3.45 28.26
N ARG A 97 7.52 -3.97 29.45
CA ARG A 97 7.65 -3.16 30.68
C ARG A 97 8.69 -2.05 30.51
N LYS A 98 9.82 -2.35 29.87
CA LYS A 98 10.90 -1.39 29.63
C LYS A 98 10.42 -0.18 28.83
N GLU A 99 9.59 -0.39 27.82
CA GLU A 99 9.08 0.69 26.99
C GLU A 99 7.97 1.47 27.69
N THR A 100 7.14 0.81 28.51
CA THR A 100 6.19 1.55 29.36
C THR A 100 6.90 2.46 30.35
N ASP A 101 8.06 2.06 30.86
CA ASP A 101 8.85 2.88 31.78
C ASP A 101 9.56 4.02 31.03
N PHE A 102 10.08 3.76 29.84
CA PHE A 102 10.63 4.81 28.96
C PHE A 102 9.57 5.86 28.60
N ALA A 103 8.35 5.42 28.24
CA ALA A 103 7.25 6.32 27.89
C ALA A 103 6.84 7.27 29.03
N LYS A 104 7.05 6.88 30.30
CA LYS A 104 6.80 7.75 31.46
C LYS A 104 7.81 8.90 31.56
N THR A 105 9.01 8.75 30.99
CA THR A 105 10.05 9.78 31.03
C THR A 105 9.87 10.86 29.96
N LEU A 106 9.11 10.57 28.91
CA LEU A 106 8.92 11.45 27.76
C LEU A 106 7.91 12.56 28.02
N ARG A 107 8.05 13.65 27.26
CA ARG A 107 7.04 14.72 27.23
C ARG A 107 5.73 14.20 26.63
N ILE A 108 4.61 14.83 26.98
CA ILE A 108 3.27 14.39 26.58
C ILE A 108 3.12 14.24 25.05
N SER A 109 3.71 15.15 24.26
CA SER A 109 3.68 15.09 22.80
C SER A 109 4.44 13.89 22.25
N GLU A 110 5.64 13.64 22.76
CA GLU A 110 6.50 12.53 22.35
C GLU A 110 5.91 11.18 22.75
N ARG A 111 5.34 11.12 23.96
CA ARG A 111 4.60 9.95 24.43
C ARG A 111 3.44 9.61 23.52
N LYS A 112 2.64 10.61 23.09
CA LYS A 112 1.55 10.40 22.13
C LYS A 112 2.04 9.91 20.77
N THR A 113 3.17 10.42 20.29
CA THR A 113 3.79 9.94 19.04
C THR A 113 4.24 8.48 19.17
N LEU A 114 4.84 8.11 20.30
CA LEU A 114 5.25 6.75 20.60
C LEU A 114 4.05 5.80 20.74
N GLU A 115 2.99 6.24 21.43
CA GLU A 115 1.73 5.49 21.61
C GLU A 115 0.97 5.29 20.30
N ALA A 116 0.97 6.27 19.39
CA ALA A 116 0.31 6.18 18.09
C ALA A 116 1.09 5.32 17.07
N ARG A 117 2.30 4.88 17.40
CA ARG A 117 3.11 4.01 16.56
C ARG A 117 2.64 2.56 16.73
N VAL A 118 2.13 1.98 15.64
CA VAL A 118 1.90 0.53 15.56
C VAL A 118 3.27 -0.14 15.45
N ARG A 119 3.61 -1.03 16.39
CA ARG A 119 4.91 -1.73 16.36
C ARG A 119 4.90 -2.81 15.30
N GLY A 120 6.07 -3.11 14.75
CA GLY A 120 6.21 -3.93 13.56
C GLY A 120 5.76 -3.24 12.26
N LEU A 121 5.12 -2.08 12.35
CA LEU A 121 4.90 -1.21 11.19
C LEU A 121 6.11 -0.31 10.98
N PHE A 122 6.42 -0.02 9.70
CA PHE A 122 7.49 0.88 9.34
C PHE A 122 7.34 2.25 10.04
N PRO A 123 8.47 2.88 10.46
CA PRO A 123 8.45 4.22 11.01
C PRO A 123 7.72 5.18 10.07
N ARG A 124 6.92 6.11 10.62
CA ARG A 124 6.17 7.08 9.81
C ARG A 124 7.09 8.07 9.10
N GLU A 125 8.31 8.20 9.60
CA GLU A 125 9.38 9.00 9.06
C GLU A 125 9.94 8.39 7.77
N LEU A 126 9.78 7.07 7.56
CA LEU A 126 10.18 6.39 6.34
C LEU A 126 9.18 6.71 5.23
N ARG A 127 9.54 7.69 4.38
CA ARG A 127 8.69 8.17 3.30
C ARG A 127 8.69 7.21 2.13
N ILE A 128 7.52 7.07 1.50
CA ILE A 128 7.40 6.41 0.21
C ILE A 128 8.09 7.30 -0.83
N PRO A 129 9.01 6.77 -1.65
CA PRO A 129 9.63 7.54 -2.71
C PRO A 129 8.58 8.22 -3.60
N THR A 130 8.69 9.54 -3.75
CA THR A 130 7.85 10.35 -4.64
C THR A 130 8.61 10.67 -5.92
N ASP A 131 7.89 10.77 -7.03
CA ASP A 131 8.47 11.07 -8.36
C ASP A 131 9.20 12.43 -8.37
N THR A 132 8.66 13.40 -7.63
CA THR A 132 9.32 14.68 -7.35
C THR A 132 9.95 14.66 -5.97
N GLN A 133 11.23 15.05 -5.92
CA GLN A 133 11.96 15.22 -4.66
C GLN A 133 11.35 16.36 -3.83
N SER A 134 11.43 16.25 -2.50
CA SER A 134 11.02 17.35 -1.64
C SER A 134 11.95 18.55 -1.84
N ARG A 135 11.44 19.76 -1.55
CA ARG A 135 12.25 20.98 -1.61
C ARG A 135 13.43 20.94 -0.63
N ASP A 136 13.26 20.22 0.48
CA ASP A 136 14.25 20.13 1.57
C ASP A 136 15.14 18.87 1.46
N GLY A 137 15.00 18.09 0.38
CA GLY A 137 15.69 16.80 0.19
C GLY A 137 15.03 15.63 0.91
#